data_AF-A0A8D3BNP3-F1
#
_entry.id   AF-A0A8D3BNP3-F1
#
_cell.length_a   1.000
_cell.length_b   1.000
_cell.length_c   1.000
_cell.angle_alpha   90.00
_cell.angle_beta   90.00
_cell.angle_gamma   90.00
#
_symmetry.space_group_name_H-M   'P 1'
#
loop_
_entity.id
_entity.type
_entity.pdbx_description
1 polymer ?
#
loop_
_entity_poly.entity_id
_entity_poly.type
_entity_poly.pdbx_seq_one_letter_code
_entity_poly.pdbx_strand_id
1 'polypeptide(L)'
;ISEQSLKAAQDSAKQRRQDQLQRWLGSETDRTGPEARETPSGAGTRRTRVRFAQGAVFMAACSAGDREEVAALLRQGADINHANIDGLTALHQACIDENAEMVQFLVESGSDVNTGDNEGWTPLHAAASCGFIQITKYLIEHGAQVGAVNSEGELPLDVATEDAMERVLKAEIKKQGIDVDKARKEEERIMLQDAMAVLAGGGTLTPHPNTKATALHVAAAKGYIEVLKVLLQCDVDVDSRDSDSWTPLHAAAHWGQEEVCTLLADNMCDMGAVNNVGQTPLDVADEKLVDTLEELQKKQNAVSPPSHKAPQPSHSIR
;
A
#
# COMPACT_ATOMS: atom_id res chain seq x y z
N ILE A 1 -9.81 -51.10 -14.83
CA ILE A 1 -10.99 -50.90 -13.95
C ILE A 1 -12.16 -50.66 -14.89
N SER A 2 -13.17 -51.54 -14.92
CA SER A 2 -14.27 -51.43 -15.90
C SER A 2 -15.17 -50.24 -15.57
N GLU A 3 -15.75 -49.59 -16.59
CA GLU A 3 -16.68 -48.45 -16.39
C GLU A 3 -17.83 -48.79 -15.43
N GLN A 4 -18.26 -50.06 -15.42
CA GLN A 4 -19.28 -50.56 -14.49
C GLN A 4 -18.82 -50.55 -13.03
N SER A 5 -17.55 -50.85 -12.75
CA SER A 5 -16.99 -50.82 -11.38
C SER A 5 -16.80 -49.39 -10.87
N LEU A 6 -16.45 -48.44 -11.75
CA LEU A 6 -16.40 -47.02 -11.44
C LEU A 6 -17.79 -46.45 -11.16
N LYS A 7 -18.78 -46.81 -11.98
CA LYS A 7 -20.18 -46.39 -11.80
C LYS A 7 -20.78 -46.92 -10.50
N ALA A 8 -20.53 -48.20 -10.17
CA ALA A 8 -20.97 -48.79 -8.91
C ALA A 8 -20.33 -48.13 -7.67
N ALA A 9 -19.04 -47.76 -7.75
CA ALA A 9 -18.37 -47.04 -6.67
C ALA A 9 -18.91 -45.61 -6.51
N GLN A 10 -19.21 -44.92 -7.61
CA GLN A 10 -19.84 -43.59 -7.60
C GLN A 10 -21.24 -43.63 -7.01
N ASP A 11 -22.05 -44.61 -7.39
CA ASP A 11 -23.41 -44.79 -6.88
C ASP A 11 -23.40 -45.18 -5.39
N SER A 12 -22.45 -46.01 -4.96
CA SER A 12 -22.23 -46.32 -3.53
C SER A 12 -21.81 -45.08 -2.74
N ALA A 13 -20.94 -44.22 -3.29
CA ALA A 13 -20.52 -42.98 -2.63
C ALA A 13 -21.65 -41.93 -2.55
N LYS A 14 -22.55 -41.88 -3.53
CA LYS A 14 -23.76 -41.06 -3.48
C LYS A 14 -24.73 -41.56 -2.41
N GLN A 15 -24.96 -42.88 -2.34
CA GLN A 15 -25.83 -43.47 -1.33
C GLN A 15 -25.30 -43.23 0.09
N ARG A 16 -24.00 -43.41 0.34
CA ARG A 16 -23.39 -43.14 1.65
C ARG A 16 -23.54 -41.67 2.08
N ARG A 17 -23.40 -40.73 1.14
CA ARG A 17 -23.64 -39.31 1.40
C ARG A 17 -25.11 -39.02 1.72
N GLN A 18 -26.04 -39.64 0.98
CA GLN A 18 -27.47 -39.53 1.26
C GLN A 18 -27.81 -40.07 2.65
N ASP A 19 -27.30 -41.25 3.02
CA ASP A 19 -27.51 -41.84 4.34
C ASP A 19 -26.87 -40.99 5.46
N GLN A 20 -25.72 -40.35 5.19
CA GLN A 20 -25.08 -39.43 6.14
C GLN A 20 -25.91 -38.16 6.35
N LEU A 21 -26.50 -37.58 5.30
CA LEU A 21 -27.41 -36.44 5.40
C LEU A 21 -28.70 -36.81 6.15
N GLN A 22 -29.21 -38.04 5.97
CA GLN A 22 -30.36 -38.53 6.73
C GLN A 22 -30.06 -38.69 8.23
N ARG A 23 -28.83 -39.07 8.60
CA ARG A 23 -28.39 -39.09 10.01
C ARG A 23 -28.14 -37.70 10.57
N TRP A 24 -27.83 -36.75 9.70
CA TRP A 24 -27.62 -35.36 10.09
C TRP A 24 -28.96 -34.71 10.46
N LEU A 25 -30.03 -34.95 9.71
CA LEU A 25 -31.38 -34.47 10.03
C LEU A 25 -31.82 -34.92 11.44
N GLY A 26 -32.16 -33.96 12.30
CA GLY A 26 -32.55 -34.18 13.69
C GLY A 26 -31.40 -34.39 14.68
N SER A 27 -30.14 -34.33 14.23
CA SER A 27 -28.96 -34.37 15.11
C SER A 27 -28.69 -32.99 15.76
N GLU A 28 -27.79 -32.95 16.74
CA GLU A 28 -27.39 -31.69 17.38
C GLU A 28 -26.76 -30.69 16.40
N THR A 29 -26.17 -31.19 15.30
CA THR A 29 -25.57 -30.35 14.26
C THR A 29 -26.56 -29.90 13.18
N ASP A 30 -27.84 -30.32 13.27
CA ASP A 30 -28.97 -29.82 12.45
C ASP A 30 -29.66 -28.60 13.10
N ARG A 31 -29.28 -28.28 14.34
CA ARG A 31 -29.73 -27.05 15.01
C ARG A 31 -29.09 -25.84 14.33
N THR A 32 -29.84 -25.22 13.44
CA THR A 32 -29.42 -23.98 12.77
C THR A 32 -30.23 -22.81 13.34
N GLY A 33 -29.52 -21.79 13.86
CA GLY A 33 -30.13 -20.58 14.43
C GLY A 33 -29.86 -20.35 15.92
N PRO A 34 -30.54 -19.37 16.55
CA PRO A 34 -30.35 -19.00 17.95
C PRO A 34 -30.70 -20.10 18.95
N GLU A 35 -31.35 -21.18 18.52
CA GLU A 35 -31.65 -22.37 19.33
C GLU A 35 -30.38 -23.11 19.81
N ALA A 36 -29.24 -22.96 19.13
CA ALA A 36 -27.96 -23.45 19.63
C ALA A 36 -27.37 -22.57 20.75
N ARG A 37 -27.84 -21.32 20.91
CA ARG A 37 -27.40 -20.39 21.98
C ARG A 37 -28.19 -20.56 23.28
N GLU A 38 -29.36 -21.18 23.25
CA GLU A 38 -30.17 -21.42 24.44
C GLU A 38 -29.90 -22.80 25.04
N THR A 39 -28.89 -22.90 25.90
CA THR A 39 -28.78 -24.02 26.84
C THR A 39 -29.76 -23.82 28.01
N PRO A 40 -30.37 -24.88 28.58
CA PRO A 40 -31.37 -24.80 29.65
C PRO A 40 -30.74 -24.53 31.03
N SER A 41 -29.94 -23.48 31.12
CA SER A 41 -29.36 -22.98 32.36
C SER A 41 -29.53 -21.47 32.38
N GLY A 42 -30.56 -21.03 33.10
CA GLY A 42 -30.81 -19.61 33.34
C GLY A 42 -29.67 -19.00 34.15
N ALA A 43 -28.79 -18.27 33.47
CA ALA A 43 -28.01 -17.14 34.00
C ALA A 43 -27.03 -16.65 32.94
N GLY A 44 -27.30 -15.47 32.36
CA GLY A 44 -26.32 -14.66 31.62
C GLY A 44 -25.99 -15.16 30.22
N THR A 45 -26.31 -14.35 29.21
CA THR A 45 -25.70 -14.41 27.88
C THR A 45 -24.20 -14.67 28.02
N ARG A 46 -23.75 -15.88 27.64
CA ARG A 46 -22.31 -16.21 27.61
C ARG A 46 -21.63 -15.17 26.73
N ARG A 47 -20.82 -14.28 27.33
CA ARG A 47 -19.97 -13.35 26.57
C ARG A 47 -19.14 -14.19 25.61
N THR A 48 -19.22 -13.88 24.31
CA THR A 48 -18.35 -14.46 23.29
C THR A 48 -16.91 -14.19 23.72
N ARG A 49 -16.15 -15.27 23.96
CA ARG A 49 -14.76 -15.16 24.43
C ARG A 49 -13.81 -14.75 23.31
N VAL A 50 -14.13 -15.13 22.07
CA VAL A 50 -13.36 -14.79 20.87
C VAL A 50 -13.78 -13.41 20.39
N ARG A 51 -12.79 -12.54 20.18
CA ARG A 51 -12.95 -11.21 19.61
C ARG A 51 -11.89 -11.03 18.52
N PHE A 52 -12.25 -10.34 17.45
CA PHE A 52 -11.33 -9.95 16.39
C PHE A 52 -10.84 -8.51 16.62
N ALA A 53 -9.77 -8.13 15.93
CA ALA A 53 -9.30 -6.75 15.94
C ALA A 53 -10.41 -5.82 15.41
N GLN A 54 -10.62 -4.67 16.07
CA GLN A 54 -11.72 -3.75 15.78
C GLN A 54 -11.74 -3.32 14.30
N GLY A 55 -10.56 -3.01 13.75
CA GLY A 55 -10.41 -2.61 12.35
C GLY A 55 -10.78 -3.72 11.35
N ALA A 56 -10.40 -4.98 11.65
CA ALA A 56 -10.76 -6.12 10.81
C ALA A 56 -12.28 -6.36 10.81
N VAL A 57 -12.94 -6.23 11.97
CA VAL A 57 -14.41 -6.33 12.07
C VAL A 57 -15.08 -5.20 11.29
N PHE A 58 -14.58 -3.98 11.43
CA PHE A 58 -15.10 -2.80 10.73
C PHE A 58 -15.01 -2.94 9.20
N MET A 59 -13.83 -3.31 8.68
CA MET A 59 -13.64 -3.52 7.25
C MET A 59 -14.53 -4.64 6.70
N ALA A 60 -14.67 -5.75 7.44
CA ALA A 60 -15.54 -6.85 7.04
C ALA A 60 -17.03 -6.44 7.01
N ALA A 61 -17.49 -5.67 7.99
CA ALA A 61 -18.87 -5.17 8.02
C ALA A 61 -19.16 -4.22 6.83
N CYS A 62 -18.20 -3.35 6.49
CA CYS A 62 -18.30 -2.48 5.31
C CYS A 62 -18.37 -3.29 4.02
N SER A 63 -17.46 -4.27 3.84
CA SER A 63 -17.43 -5.15 2.66
C SER A 63 -18.71 -5.99 2.54
N ALA A 64 -19.31 -6.41 3.65
CA ALA A 64 -20.58 -7.12 3.66
C ALA A 64 -21.80 -6.23 3.34
N GLY A 65 -21.64 -4.90 3.35
CA GLY A 65 -22.75 -3.96 3.13
C GLY A 65 -23.66 -3.76 4.36
N ASP A 66 -23.28 -4.25 5.55
CA ASP A 66 -24.10 -4.16 6.76
C ASP A 66 -23.97 -2.78 7.43
N ARG A 67 -24.71 -1.81 6.91
CA ARG A 67 -24.69 -0.42 7.42
C ARG A 67 -25.13 -0.31 8.89
N GLU A 68 -25.97 -1.21 9.38
CA GLU A 68 -26.41 -1.18 10.78
C GLU A 68 -25.27 -1.59 11.71
N GLU A 69 -24.53 -2.64 11.34
CA GLU A 69 -23.33 -3.05 12.06
C GLU A 69 -22.24 -1.98 11.98
N VAL A 70 -21.97 -1.42 10.80
CA VAL A 70 -20.99 -0.34 10.65
C VAL A 70 -21.35 0.87 11.53
N ALA A 71 -22.62 1.31 11.52
CA ALA A 71 -23.08 2.39 12.40
C ALA A 71 -22.96 2.05 13.90
N ALA A 72 -23.13 0.79 14.28
CA ALA A 72 -22.93 0.34 15.66
C ALA A 72 -21.44 0.35 16.04
N LEU A 73 -20.54 -0.08 15.15
CA LEU A 73 -19.09 -0.08 15.36
C LEU A 73 -18.55 1.35 15.47
N LEU A 74 -19.01 2.27 14.62
CA LEU A 74 -18.64 3.69 14.70
C LEU A 74 -19.04 4.32 16.04
N ARG A 75 -20.26 4.03 16.54
CA ARG A 75 -20.69 4.46 17.89
C ARG A 75 -19.85 3.87 19.02
N GLN A 76 -19.21 2.72 18.79
CA GLN A 76 -18.27 2.10 19.74
C GLN A 76 -16.84 2.66 19.62
N GLY A 77 -16.61 3.62 18.72
CA GLY A 77 -15.31 4.26 18.51
C GLY A 77 -14.42 3.52 17.52
N ALA A 78 -14.99 2.73 16.60
CA ALA A 78 -14.23 2.24 15.45
C ALA A 78 -13.74 3.44 14.62
N ASP A 79 -12.49 3.36 14.17
CA ASP A 79 -11.90 4.35 13.27
C ASP A 79 -12.46 4.15 11.86
N ILE A 80 -13.18 5.15 11.35
CA ILE A 80 -13.79 5.12 10.02
C ILE A 80 -12.75 5.13 8.90
N ASN A 81 -11.56 5.66 9.16
CA ASN A 81 -10.45 5.71 8.23
C ASN A 81 -9.44 4.58 8.48
N HIS A 82 -9.84 3.53 9.23
CA HIS A 82 -9.02 2.35 9.35
C HIS A 82 -8.70 1.78 7.96
N ALA A 83 -7.44 1.45 7.75
CA ALA A 83 -6.92 0.93 6.49
C ALA A 83 -6.35 -0.49 6.67
N ASN A 84 -6.38 -1.27 5.60
CA ASN A 84 -5.73 -2.57 5.54
C ASN A 84 -4.19 -2.42 5.36
N ILE A 85 -3.50 -3.54 5.11
CA ILE A 85 -2.04 -3.56 4.94
C ILE A 85 -1.55 -2.73 3.74
N ASP A 86 -2.39 -2.54 2.73
CA ASP A 86 -2.09 -1.79 1.51
C ASP A 86 -2.47 -0.30 1.66
N GLY A 87 -2.96 0.13 2.83
CA GLY A 87 -3.44 1.49 3.05
C GLY A 87 -4.87 1.72 2.55
N LEU A 88 -5.55 0.69 2.03
CA LEU A 88 -6.93 0.81 1.54
C LEU A 88 -7.91 0.93 2.72
N THR A 89 -8.61 2.06 2.77
CA THR A 89 -9.73 2.31 3.69
C THR A 89 -11.02 1.62 3.22
N ALA A 90 -12.04 1.56 4.07
CA ALA A 90 -13.36 1.07 3.68
C ALA A 90 -13.94 1.82 2.47
N LEU A 91 -13.62 3.12 2.32
CA LEU A 91 -14.08 3.94 1.21
C LEU A 91 -13.39 3.56 -0.11
N HIS A 92 -12.10 3.21 -0.09
CA HIS A 92 -11.42 2.66 -1.27
C HIS A 92 -12.11 1.37 -1.74
N GLN A 93 -12.33 0.43 -0.82
CA GLN A 93 -12.96 -0.85 -1.15
C GLN A 93 -14.37 -0.66 -1.70
N ALA A 94 -15.17 0.22 -1.09
CA ALA A 94 -16.51 0.52 -1.60
C ALA A 94 -16.49 1.13 -3.02
N CYS A 95 -15.47 1.92 -3.36
CA CYS A 95 -15.27 2.42 -4.73
C CYS A 95 -14.89 1.30 -5.69
N ILE A 96 -13.97 0.40 -5.30
CA ILE A 96 -13.52 -0.74 -6.13
C ILE A 96 -14.66 -1.73 -6.40
N ASP A 97 -15.54 -1.92 -5.41
CA ASP A 97 -16.67 -2.88 -5.49
C ASP A 97 -17.93 -2.30 -6.17
N GLU A 98 -17.89 -1.08 -6.70
CA GLU A 98 -19.06 -0.34 -7.22
C GLU A 98 -20.21 -0.17 -6.21
N ASN A 99 -19.90 -0.20 -4.91
CA ASN A 99 -20.92 -0.13 -3.86
C ASN A 99 -21.28 1.33 -3.53
N ALA A 100 -22.07 1.95 -4.41
CA ALA A 100 -22.45 3.36 -4.31
C ALA A 100 -23.17 3.69 -2.99
N GLU A 101 -24.01 2.79 -2.46
CA GLU A 101 -24.69 2.99 -1.19
C GLU A 101 -23.72 3.03 -0.01
N MET A 102 -22.69 2.16 -0.01
CA MET A 102 -21.67 2.16 1.03
C MET A 102 -20.74 3.38 0.89
N VAL A 103 -20.39 3.78 -0.34
CA VAL A 103 -19.66 5.04 -0.58
C VAL A 103 -20.41 6.22 0.03
N GLN A 104 -21.71 6.36 -0.26
CA GLN A 104 -22.54 7.43 0.29
C GLN A 104 -22.55 7.40 1.81
N PHE A 105 -22.84 6.23 2.38
CA PHE A 105 -22.92 6.04 3.82
C PHE A 105 -21.60 6.38 4.54
N LEU A 106 -20.46 5.93 4.01
CA LEU A 106 -19.14 6.19 4.59
C LEU A 106 -18.79 7.68 4.55
N VAL A 107 -19.00 8.33 3.41
CA VAL A 107 -18.77 9.78 3.26
C VAL A 107 -19.67 10.59 4.19
N GLU A 108 -20.96 10.26 4.28
CA GLU A 108 -21.90 10.90 5.21
C GLU A 108 -21.57 10.64 6.68
N SER A 109 -20.92 9.50 6.97
CA SER A 109 -20.45 9.14 8.31
C SER A 109 -19.09 9.76 8.68
N GLY A 110 -18.49 10.54 7.78
CA GLY A 110 -17.26 11.29 8.03
C GLY A 110 -15.97 10.62 7.57
N SER A 111 -16.02 9.68 6.63
CA SER A 111 -14.81 9.17 5.97
C SER A 111 -14.06 10.29 5.26
N ASP A 112 -12.74 10.28 5.35
CA ASP A 112 -11.91 11.23 4.60
C ASP A 112 -11.79 10.77 3.14
N VAL A 113 -12.47 11.50 2.26
CA VAL A 113 -12.53 11.27 0.80
C VAL A 113 -11.18 11.43 0.08
N ASN A 114 -10.17 11.96 0.75
CA ASN A 114 -8.86 12.25 0.19
C ASN A 114 -7.72 11.42 0.81
N THR A 115 -8.03 10.47 1.69
CA THR A 115 -7.01 9.57 2.24
C THR A 115 -6.36 8.81 1.09
N GLY A 116 -5.04 8.91 0.95
CA GLY A 116 -4.28 8.06 0.03
C GLY A 116 -3.99 6.70 0.66
N ASP A 117 -3.98 5.65 -0.14
CA ASP A 117 -3.41 4.36 0.23
C ASP A 117 -1.87 4.41 0.26
N ASN A 118 -1.19 3.27 0.42
CA ASN A 118 0.27 3.24 0.50
C ASN A 118 0.97 3.69 -0.79
N GLU A 119 0.26 3.70 -1.92
CA GLU A 119 0.74 4.18 -3.22
C GLU A 119 0.22 5.59 -3.55
N GLY A 120 -0.40 6.27 -2.57
CA GLY A 120 -0.99 7.59 -2.75
C GLY A 120 -2.27 7.60 -3.58
N TRP A 121 -2.87 6.44 -3.87
CA TRP A 121 -4.15 6.37 -4.54
C TRP A 121 -5.24 6.81 -3.57
N THR A 122 -6.01 7.82 -3.98
CA THR A 122 -7.21 8.24 -3.26
C THR A 122 -8.43 7.42 -3.70
N PRO A 123 -9.57 7.46 -2.97
CA PRO A 123 -10.81 6.84 -3.43
C PRO A 123 -11.23 7.32 -4.83
N LEU A 124 -10.89 8.56 -5.20
CA LEU A 124 -11.14 9.09 -6.54
C LEU A 124 -10.29 8.41 -7.62
N HIS A 125 -9.04 8.05 -7.35
CA HIS A 125 -8.23 7.26 -8.28
C HIS A 125 -8.84 5.88 -8.50
N ALA A 126 -9.24 5.20 -7.42
CA ALA A 126 -9.88 3.89 -7.50
C ALA A 126 -11.16 3.93 -8.35
N ALA A 127 -12.08 4.87 -8.06
CA ALA A 127 -13.33 5.02 -8.82
C ALA A 127 -13.08 5.39 -10.29
N ALA A 128 -12.09 6.24 -10.57
CA ALA A 128 -11.73 6.64 -11.94
C ALA A 128 -11.14 5.47 -12.75
N SER A 129 -10.22 4.72 -12.17
CA SER A 129 -9.59 3.54 -12.79
C SER A 129 -10.59 2.44 -13.11
N CYS A 130 -11.57 2.22 -12.22
CA CYS A 130 -12.64 1.24 -12.44
C CYS A 130 -13.76 1.74 -13.37
N GLY A 131 -13.78 3.01 -13.76
CA GLY A 131 -14.79 3.58 -14.67
C GLY A 131 -16.14 3.92 -14.01
N PHE A 132 -16.23 3.94 -12.68
CA PHE A 132 -17.49 4.19 -11.97
C PHE A 132 -17.84 5.68 -11.89
N ILE A 133 -18.43 6.20 -12.97
CA ILE A 133 -18.72 7.63 -13.17
C ILE A 133 -19.61 8.21 -12.07
N GLN A 134 -20.64 7.47 -11.62
CA GLN A 134 -21.58 8.00 -10.62
C GLN A 134 -20.92 8.15 -9.25
N ILE A 135 -20.08 7.19 -8.85
CA ILE A 135 -19.26 7.26 -7.63
C ILE A 135 -18.26 8.41 -7.75
N THR A 136 -17.57 8.53 -8.89
CA THR A 136 -16.60 9.60 -9.15
C THR A 136 -17.24 10.98 -8.99
N LYS A 137 -18.40 11.21 -9.60
CA LYS A 137 -19.14 12.47 -9.46
C LYS A 137 -19.53 12.75 -8.01
N TYR A 138 -20.02 11.73 -7.30
CA TYR A 138 -20.38 11.85 -5.90
C TYR A 138 -19.18 12.25 -5.04
N LEU A 139 -18.03 11.60 -5.21
CA LEU A 139 -16.79 11.94 -4.49
C LEU A 139 -16.35 13.38 -4.77
N ILE A 140 -16.37 13.82 -6.03
CA ILE A 140 -16.04 15.20 -6.43
C ILE A 140 -16.98 16.21 -5.76
N GLU A 141 -18.29 15.94 -5.76
CA GLU A 141 -19.29 16.78 -5.09
C GLU A 141 -19.06 16.88 -3.58
N HIS A 142 -18.41 15.88 -2.98
CA HIS A 142 -18.07 15.82 -1.55
C HIS A 142 -16.62 16.18 -1.25
N GLY A 143 -15.95 16.88 -2.17
CA GLY A 143 -14.63 17.49 -1.91
C GLY A 143 -13.43 16.58 -2.17
N ALA A 144 -13.59 15.55 -3.00
CA ALA A 144 -12.45 14.79 -3.49
C ALA A 144 -11.51 15.67 -4.34
N GLN A 145 -10.22 15.55 -4.09
CA GLN A 145 -9.17 16.31 -4.74
C GLN A 145 -8.88 15.73 -6.13
N VAL A 146 -9.42 16.38 -7.16
CA VAL A 146 -9.26 15.96 -8.56
C VAL A 146 -7.82 16.08 -9.06
N GLY A 147 -7.03 16.95 -8.41
CA GLY A 147 -5.61 17.14 -8.70
C GLY A 147 -4.66 16.36 -7.78
N ALA A 148 -5.17 15.41 -6.98
CA ALA A 148 -4.31 14.55 -6.18
C ALA A 148 -3.41 13.72 -7.09
N VAL A 149 -2.18 13.50 -6.66
CA VAL A 149 -1.15 12.79 -7.44
C VAL A 149 -0.68 11.59 -6.62
N ASN A 150 -0.69 10.40 -7.22
CA ASN A 150 -0.22 9.17 -6.60
C ASN A 150 1.32 9.05 -6.68
N SER A 151 1.89 7.96 -6.15
CA SER A 151 3.32 7.66 -6.22
C SER A 151 3.89 7.71 -7.64
N GLU A 152 3.16 7.26 -8.65
CA GLU A 152 3.64 7.25 -10.05
C GLU A 152 3.52 8.63 -10.73
N GLY A 153 3.12 9.65 -9.97
CA GLY A 153 2.91 10.98 -10.51
C GLY A 153 1.60 11.12 -11.27
N GLU A 154 0.67 10.16 -11.17
CA GLU A 154 -0.60 10.11 -11.89
C GLU A 154 -1.74 10.77 -11.11
N LEU A 155 -2.63 11.46 -11.82
CA LEU A 155 -3.90 11.97 -11.32
C LEU A 155 -5.01 10.93 -11.54
N PRO A 156 -6.19 11.08 -10.90
CA PRO A 156 -7.36 10.27 -11.25
C PRO A 156 -7.71 10.32 -12.75
N LEU A 157 -7.37 11.43 -13.43
CA LEU A 157 -7.56 11.55 -14.87
C LEU A 157 -6.67 10.60 -15.68
N ASP A 158 -5.43 10.36 -15.26
CA ASP A 158 -4.47 9.58 -16.04
C ASP A 158 -4.76 8.07 -15.96
N VAL A 159 -5.31 7.63 -14.84
CA VAL A 159 -5.73 6.23 -14.63
C VAL A 159 -7.12 5.93 -15.18
N ALA A 160 -7.85 6.95 -15.67
CA ALA A 160 -9.19 6.77 -16.21
C ALA A 160 -9.16 5.95 -17.52
N THR A 161 -9.88 4.83 -17.53
CA THR A 161 -9.86 3.89 -18.66
C THR A 161 -10.91 4.17 -19.73
N GLU A 162 -11.96 4.94 -19.40
CA GLU A 162 -13.07 5.24 -20.32
C GLU A 162 -13.13 6.71 -20.73
N ASP A 163 -13.38 6.96 -22.01
CA ASP A 163 -13.63 8.30 -22.59
C ASP A 163 -14.64 9.14 -21.80
N ALA A 164 -15.69 8.50 -21.27
CA ALA A 164 -16.73 9.17 -20.52
C ALA A 164 -16.22 9.66 -19.15
N MET A 165 -15.38 8.87 -18.48
CA MET A 165 -14.71 9.25 -17.24
C MET A 165 -13.72 10.39 -17.48
N GLU A 166 -12.89 10.28 -18.52
CA GLU A 166 -11.94 11.34 -18.88
C GLU A 166 -12.64 12.69 -19.10
N ARG A 167 -13.80 12.70 -19.79
CA ARG A 167 -14.57 13.92 -20.02
C ARG A 167 -15.04 14.57 -18.72
N VAL A 168 -15.48 13.76 -17.75
CA VAL A 168 -15.91 14.26 -16.43
C VAL A 168 -14.73 14.89 -15.69
N LEU A 169 -13.61 14.18 -15.60
CA LEU A 169 -12.43 14.64 -14.89
C LEU A 169 -11.77 15.85 -15.57
N LYS A 170 -11.63 15.86 -16.90
CA LYS A 170 -11.12 17.03 -17.66
C LYS A 170 -12.01 18.26 -17.48
N ALA A 171 -13.33 18.08 -17.46
CA ALA A 171 -14.26 19.18 -17.22
C ALA A 171 -14.10 19.75 -15.82
N GLU A 172 -13.94 18.90 -14.80
CA GLU A 172 -13.78 19.34 -13.42
C GLU A 172 -12.42 20.00 -13.18
N ILE A 173 -11.32 19.47 -13.73
CA ILE A 173 -9.99 20.09 -13.69
C ILE A 173 -10.04 21.50 -14.26
N LYS A 174 -10.68 21.66 -15.43
CA LYS A 174 -10.83 22.97 -16.08
C LYS A 174 -11.71 23.92 -15.25
N LYS A 175 -12.78 23.40 -14.64
CA LYS A 175 -13.71 24.18 -13.81
C LYS A 175 -13.04 24.68 -12.53
N GLN A 176 -12.19 23.86 -11.90
CA GLN A 176 -11.45 24.21 -10.69
C GLN A 176 -10.16 25.00 -10.99
N GLY A 177 -9.73 25.06 -12.26
CA GLY A 177 -8.52 25.76 -12.67
C GLY A 177 -7.24 25.07 -12.18
N ILE A 178 -7.26 23.74 -12.08
CA ILE A 178 -6.12 22.94 -11.61
C ILE A 178 -5.05 22.93 -12.69
N ASP A 179 -3.84 23.34 -12.32
CA ASP A 179 -2.64 23.19 -13.13
C ASP A 179 -2.04 21.81 -12.87
N VAL A 180 -2.24 20.89 -13.82
CA VAL A 180 -1.81 19.49 -13.71
C VAL A 180 -0.29 19.35 -13.66
N ASP A 181 0.45 20.20 -14.39
CA ASP A 181 1.91 20.15 -14.42
C ASP A 181 2.48 20.64 -13.09
N LYS A 182 1.84 21.64 -12.50
CA LYS A 182 2.19 22.10 -11.15
C LYS A 182 1.88 21.04 -10.10
N ALA A 183 0.74 20.36 -10.18
CA ALA A 183 0.35 19.32 -9.21
C ALA A 183 1.40 18.19 -9.15
N ARG A 184 1.86 17.69 -10.31
CA ARG A 184 2.89 16.64 -10.38
C ARG A 184 4.25 17.06 -9.82
N LYS A 185 4.57 18.36 -9.87
CA LYS A 185 5.85 18.91 -9.42
C LYS A 185 5.82 19.43 -7.98
N GLU A 186 4.66 19.44 -7.33
CA GLU A 186 4.53 20.07 -6.02
C GLU A 186 5.30 19.29 -4.95
N GLU A 187 5.36 17.95 -5.03
CA GLU A 187 6.19 17.13 -4.13
C GLU A 187 7.68 17.50 -4.24
N GLU A 188 8.25 17.41 -5.45
CA GLU A 188 9.64 17.79 -5.72
C GLU A 188 9.95 19.23 -5.24
N ARG A 189 9.02 20.15 -5.51
CA ARG A 189 9.16 21.56 -5.12
C ARG A 189 9.19 21.75 -3.61
N ILE A 190 8.31 21.08 -2.86
CA ILE A 190 8.29 21.13 -1.39
C ILE A 190 9.58 20.54 -0.84
N MET A 191 9.99 19.37 -1.35
CA MET A 191 11.23 18.73 -0.93
C MET A 191 12.45 19.62 -1.19
N LEU A 192 12.51 20.30 -2.35
CA LEU A 192 13.59 21.23 -2.66
C LEU A 192 13.62 22.41 -1.69
N GLN A 193 12.46 22.98 -1.37
CA GLN A 193 12.34 24.07 -0.42
C GLN A 193 12.80 23.66 0.99
N ASP A 194 12.40 22.47 1.45
CA ASP A 194 12.79 21.94 2.76
C ASP A 194 14.28 21.60 2.81
N ALA A 195 14.83 20.99 1.76
CA ALA A 195 16.26 20.71 1.64
C ALA A 195 17.09 22.01 1.67
N MET A 196 16.65 23.06 0.96
CA MET A 196 17.31 24.37 0.98
C MET A 196 17.22 25.05 2.35
N ALA A 197 16.09 24.91 3.06
CA ALA A 197 15.96 25.42 4.41
C ALA A 197 16.98 24.76 5.35
N VAL A 198 17.09 23.43 5.29
CA VAL A 198 18.02 22.64 6.10
C VAL A 198 19.46 23.02 5.80
N LEU A 199 19.81 23.18 4.52
CA LEU A 199 21.13 23.64 4.10
C LEU A 199 21.47 25.04 4.65
N ALA A 200 20.48 25.92 4.75
CA ALA A 200 20.63 27.25 5.36
C ALA A 200 20.72 27.22 6.91
N GLY A 201 20.71 26.02 7.53
CA GLY A 201 20.73 25.83 8.97
C GLY A 201 19.36 25.97 9.64
N GLY A 202 18.27 25.97 8.86
CA GLY A 202 16.89 26.06 9.35
C GLY A 202 16.10 24.77 9.09
N GLY A 203 15.45 24.23 10.12
CA GLY A 203 14.62 23.02 9.98
C GLY A 203 15.37 21.72 10.24
N THR A 204 14.66 20.60 10.08
CA THR A 204 15.15 19.26 10.41
C THR A 204 14.60 18.24 9.43
N LEU A 205 15.47 17.35 8.92
CA LEU A 205 15.03 16.21 8.13
C LEU A 205 14.63 15.08 9.08
N THR A 206 13.36 14.72 9.08
CA THR A 206 12.85 13.59 9.87
C THR A 206 12.44 12.45 8.96
N PRO A 207 12.81 11.19 9.26
CA PRO A 207 12.34 10.04 8.49
C PRO A 207 10.83 9.85 8.58
N HIS A 208 10.23 9.25 7.55
CA HIS A 208 8.81 8.93 7.50
C HIS A 208 8.42 8.00 8.67
N PRO A 209 7.29 8.25 9.38
CA PRO A 209 6.97 7.55 10.61
C PRO A 209 6.82 6.03 10.45
N ASN A 210 6.23 5.59 9.33
CA ASN A 210 5.90 4.18 9.09
C ASN A 210 7.06 3.41 8.45
N THR A 211 7.57 3.93 7.34
CA THR A 211 8.61 3.27 6.53
C THR A 211 10.02 3.61 6.99
N LYS A 212 10.23 4.62 7.84
CA LYS A 212 11.56 5.17 8.17
C LYS A 212 12.37 5.66 6.97
N ALA A 213 11.75 5.77 5.79
CA ALA A 213 12.38 6.33 4.61
C ALA A 213 12.74 7.81 4.86
N THR A 214 13.94 8.21 4.47
CA THR A 214 14.41 9.59 4.56
C THR A 214 14.05 10.37 3.28
N ALA A 215 14.16 11.70 3.31
CA ALA A 215 14.03 12.52 2.11
C ALA A 215 14.99 12.07 0.98
N LEU A 216 16.15 11.51 1.35
CA LEU A 216 17.11 10.96 0.39
C LEU A 216 16.58 9.71 -0.31
N HIS A 217 15.82 8.85 0.37
CA HIS A 217 15.15 7.70 -0.27
C HIS A 217 14.12 8.13 -1.31
N VAL A 218 13.29 9.12 -0.97
CA VAL A 218 12.25 9.63 -1.86
C VAL A 218 12.87 10.30 -3.09
N ALA A 219 13.84 11.20 -2.87
CA ALA A 219 14.55 11.84 -3.97
C ALA A 219 15.26 10.81 -4.87
N ALA A 220 15.78 9.74 -4.28
CA ALA A 220 16.44 8.67 -5.01
C ALA A 220 15.46 7.79 -5.81
N ALA A 221 14.32 7.41 -5.25
CA ALA A 221 13.30 6.62 -5.93
C ALA A 221 12.66 7.37 -7.11
N LYS A 222 12.33 8.65 -6.91
CA LYS A 222 11.63 9.48 -7.90
C LYS A 222 12.55 10.15 -8.92
N GLY A 223 13.86 10.11 -8.72
CA GLY A 223 14.81 10.77 -9.63
C GLY A 223 14.88 12.29 -9.47
N TYR A 224 14.60 12.83 -8.28
CA TYR A 224 14.67 14.27 -8.00
C TYR A 224 16.12 14.73 -7.84
N ILE A 225 16.82 14.86 -8.97
CA ILE A 225 18.27 15.12 -9.03
C ILE A 225 18.66 16.39 -8.26
N GLU A 226 17.91 17.49 -8.43
CA GLU A 226 18.25 18.76 -7.79
C GLU A 226 18.02 18.71 -6.27
N VAL A 227 16.96 18.03 -5.82
CA VAL A 227 16.73 17.76 -4.40
C VAL A 227 17.86 16.91 -3.84
N LEU A 228 18.22 15.83 -4.54
CA LEU A 228 19.29 14.92 -4.14
C LEU A 228 20.63 15.66 -3.96
N LYS A 229 21.01 16.52 -4.93
CA LYS A 229 22.24 17.33 -4.86
C LYS A 229 22.25 18.25 -3.64
N VAL A 230 21.13 18.89 -3.32
CA VAL A 230 21.02 19.76 -2.13
C VAL A 230 21.07 18.94 -0.85
N LEU A 231 20.40 17.78 -0.80
CA LEU A 231 20.43 16.89 0.36
C LEU A 231 21.84 16.34 0.62
N LEU A 232 22.59 15.97 -0.40
CA LEU A 232 23.98 15.49 -0.26
C LEU A 232 24.95 16.58 0.24
N GLN A 233 24.60 17.86 0.07
CA GLN A 233 25.34 18.97 0.69
C GLN A 233 24.96 19.20 2.16
N CYS A 234 23.82 18.65 2.59
CA CYS A 234 23.47 18.58 4.00
C CYS A 234 24.25 17.43 4.66
N ASP A 235 24.50 17.50 5.96
CA ASP A 235 25.18 16.45 6.74
C ASP A 235 24.25 15.23 6.95
N VAL A 236 23.87 14.58 5.84
CA VAL A 236 22.98 13.41 5.80
C VAL A 236 23.79 12.14 5.60
N ASP A 237 23.34 11.07 6.25
CA ASP A 237 23.91 9.73 6.03
C ASP A 237 23.40 9.16 4.70
N VAL A 238 24.30 9.03 3.73
CA VAL A 238 24.03 8.50 2.39
C VAL A 238 23.57 7.04 2.43
N ASP A 239 23.99 6.30 3.47
CA ASP A 239 23.66 4.88 3.66
C ASP A 239 22.57 4.66 4.72
N SER A 240 21.77 5.70 4.99
CA SER A 240 20.58 5.63 5.83
C SER A 240 19.71 4.44 5.43
N ARG A 241 19.12 3.75 6.42
CA ARG A 241 18.29 2.57 6.19
C ARG A 241 16.85 2.80 6.60
N ASP A 242 15.92 2.41 5.71
CA ASP A 242 14.49 2.39 6.00
C ASP A 242 14.07 1.13 6.80
N SER A 243 12.76 0.88 6.94
CA SER A 243 12.21 -0.28 7.66
C SER A 243 12.60 -1.62 7.05
N ASP A 244 12.82 -1.66 5.74
CA ASP A 244 13.22 -2.85 5.00
C ASP A 244 14.74 -2.98 4.87
N SER A 245 15.48 -2.10 5.56
CA SER A 245 16.93 -1.93 5.43
C SER A 245 17.36 -1.54 4.01
N TRP A 246 16.48 -0.91 3.22
CA TRP A 246 16.86 -0.33 1.95
C TRP A 246 17.69 0.93 2.20
N THR A 247 18.68 1.14 1.34
CA THR A 247 19.42 2.40 1.25
C THR A 247 18.85 3.25 0.13
N PRO A 248 19.14 4.56 0.06
CA PRO A 248 18.78 5.40 -1.08
C PRO A 248 19.25 4.80 -2.42
N LEU A 249 20.38 4.09 -2.43
CA LEU A 249 20.86 3.39 -3.61
C LEU A 249 19.98 2.20 -4.02
N HIS A 250 19.43 1.43 -3.07
CA HIS A 250 18.44 0.38 -3.40
C HIS A 250 17.22 0.99 -4.10
N ALA A 251 16.72 2.12 -3.57
CA ALA A 251 15.58 2.82 -4.13
C ALA A 251 15.87 3.34 -5.56
N ALA A 252 17.00 4.02 -5.76
CA ALA A 252 17.42 4.49 -7.08
C ALA A 252 17.59 3.35 -8.08
N ALA A 253 18.21 2.25 -7.64
CA ALA A 253 18.48 1.10 -8.48
C ALA A 253 17.19 0.41 -8.93
N HIS A 254 16.28 0.17 -7.99
CA HIS A 254 15.00 -0.50 -8.25
C HIS A 254 14.12 0.27 -9.24
N TRP A 255 14.08 1.60 -9.13
CA TRP A 255 13.27 2.45 -10.02
C TRP A 255 14.05 2.96 -11.25
N GLY A 256 15.24 2.41 -11.52
CA GLY A 256 15.98 2.69 -12.76
C GLY A 256 16.56 4.11 -12.88
N GLN A 257 16.87 4.75 -11.75
CA GLN A 257 17.33 6.14 -11.71
C GLN A 257 18.86 6.25 -11.91
N GLU A 258 19.33 6.15 -13.16
CA GLU A 258 20.76 6.08 -13.51
C GLU A 258 21.61 7.26 -13.01
N GLU A 259 21.13 8.49 -13.21
CA GLU A 259 21.86 9.70 -12.79
C GLU A 259 21.96 9.77 -11.26
N VAL A 260 20.92 9.36 -10.55
CA VAL A 260 20.91 9.28 -9.08
C VAL A 260 21.91 8.25 -8.59
N CYS A 261 21.94 7.04 -9.18
CA CYS A 261 22.92 6.01 -8.82
C CYS A 261 24.35 6.50 -9.01
N THR A 262 24.62 7.22 -10.09
CA THR A 262 25.93 7.84 -10.34
C THR A 262 26.28 8.87 -9.26
N LEU A 263 25.34 9.77 -8.92
CA LEU A 263 25.56 10.78 -7.87
C LEU A 263 25.80 10.17 -6.49
N LEU A 264 25.07 9.11 -6.13
CA LEU A 264 25.27 8.40 -4.86
C LEU A 264 26.62 7.67 -4.84
N ALA A 265 27.03 7.04 -5.94
CA ALA A 265 28.33 6.37 -6.07
C ALA A 265 29.49 7.37 -5.97
N ASP A 266 29.36 8.56 -6.60
CA ASP A 266 30.34 9.64 -6.50
C ASP A 266 30.49 10.18 -5.07
N ASN A 267 29.43 10.07 -4.25
CA ASN A 267 29.44 10.40 -2.81
C ASN A 267 29.81 9.21 -1.91
N MET A 268 30.42 8.16 -2.49
CA MET A 268 30.98 7.03 -1.77
C MET A 268 29.96 6.20 -0.96
N CYS A 269 28.72 6.07 -1.44
CA CYS A 269 27.73 5.17 -0.83
C CYS A 269 28.19 3.69 -0.80
N ASP A 270 27.65 2.91 0.12
CA ASP A 270 27.89 1.46 0.22
C ASP A 270 27.11 0.69 -0.85
N MET A 271 27.74 0.49 -2.00
CA MET A 271 27.20 -0.34 -3.10
C MET A 271 27.00 -1.82 -2.72
N GLY A 272 27.54 -2.27 -1.58
CA GLY A 272 27.43 -3.63 -1.06
C GLY A 272 26.45 -3.77 0.11
N ALA A 273 25.68 -2.73 0.43
CA ALA A 273 24.67 -2.78 1.48
C ALA A 273 23.64 -3.88 1.17
N VAL A 274 23.08 -4.49 2.20
CA VAL A 274 22.04 -5.53 2.07
C VAL A 274 20.78 -5.16 2.84
N ASN A 275 19.64 -5.42 2.22
CA ASN A 275 18.33 -5.25 2.83
C ASN A 275 17.95 -6.43 3.76
N ASN A 276 16.75 -6.39 4.35
CA ASN A 276 16.27 -7.42 5.28
C ASN A 276 16.17 -8.84 4.68
N VAL A 277 16.06 -8.95 3.35
CA VAL A 277 16.02 -10.23 2.63
C VAL A 277 17.39 -10.64 2.06
N GLY A 278 18.43 -9.86 2.32
CA GLY A 278 19.81 -10.15 1.92
C GLY A 278 20.16 -9.78 0.49
N GLN A 279 19.36 -8.93 -0.15
CA GLN A 279 19.62 -8.42 -1.51
C GLN A 279 20.44 -7.14 -1.45
N THR A 280 21.34 -6.99 -2.41
CA THR A 280 22.10 -5.76 -2.68
C THR A 280 21.35 -4.83 -3.64
N PRO A 281 21.78 -3.56 -3.80
CA PRO A 281 21.20 -2.67 -4.81
C PRO A 281 21.27 -3.24 -6.23
N LEU A 282 22.32 -4.03 -6.54
CA LEU A 282 22.46 -4.71 -7.83
C LEU A 282 21.40 -5.81 -8.03
N ASP A 283 21.02 -6.51 -6.96
CA ASP A 283 20.04 -7.61 -7.02
C ASP A 283 18.61 -7.12 -7.24
N VAL A 284 18.30 -5.90 -6.79
CA VAL A 284 16.97 -5.27 -6.94
C VAL A 284 16.91 -4.29 -8.13
N ALA A 285 18.00 -4.10 -8.86
CA ALA A 285 18.10 -3.10 -9.91
C ALA A 285 17.16 -3.37 -11.10
N ASP A 286 16.67 -2.30 -11.71
CA ASP A 286 16.05 -2.39 -13.04
C ASP A 286 17.01 -3.05 -14.03
N GLU A 287 16.48 -3.89 -14.92
CA GLU A 287 17.28 -4.69 -15.86
C GLU A 287 18.24 -3.83 -16.70
N LYS A 288 17.87 -2.60 -17.03
CA LYS A 288 18.69 -1.69 -17.86
C LYS A 288 19.85 -1.08 -17.10
N LEU A 289 19.81 -1.12 -15.76
CA LEU A 289 20.74 -0.41 -14.89
C LEU A 289 21.88 -1.31 -14.38
N VAL A 290 21.73 -2.62 -14.46
CA VAL A 290 22.69 -3.62 -13.94
C VAL A 290 24.13 -3.34 -14.41
N ASP A 291 24.33 -3.16 -15.72
CA ASP A 291 25.66 -2.91 -16.30
C ASP A 291 26.28 -1.61 -15.75
N THR A 292 25.47 -0.56 -15.60
CA THR A 292 25.93 0.74 -15.09
C THR A 292 26.35 0.65 -13.62
N LEU A 293 25.60 -0.07 -12.78
CA LEU A 293 25.93 -0.26 -11.37
C LEU A 293 27.20 -1.07 -11.20
N GLU A 294 27.42 -2.10 -12.02
CA GLU A 294 28.69 -2.84 -12.01
C GLU A 294 29.88 -1.95 -12.37
N GLU A 295 29.72 -1.08 -13.37
CA GLU A 295 30.76 -0.13 -13.76
C GLU A 295 31.05 0.88 -12.65
N LEU A 296 30.01 1.44 -12.02
CA LEU A 296 30.14 2.37 -10.88
C LEU A 296 30.86 1.69 -9.71
N GLN A 297 30.50 0.45 -9.37
CA GLN A 297 31.16 -0.30 -8.31
C GLN A 297 32.64 -0.56 -8.63
N LYS A 298 32.97 -0.91 -9.88
CA LYS A 298 34.37 -1.07 -10.34
C LYS A 298 35.15 0.24 -10.21
N LYS A 299 34.55 1.37 -10.60
CA LYS A 299 35.15 2.71 -10.49
C LYS A 299 35.41 3.09 -9.03
N GLN A 300 34.44 2.90 -8.14
CA GLN A 300 34.58 3.23 -6.72
C GLN A 300 35.68 2.41 -6.03
N ASN A 301 35.77 1.11 -6.34
CA ASN A 301 36.83 0.23 -5.84
C ASN A 301 38.23 0.63 -6.35
N ALA A 302 38.33 1.21 -7.55
CA ALA A 302 39.60 1.69 -8.09
C ALA A 302 40.08 2.99 -7.40
N VAL A 303 39.15 3.83 -6.93
CA VAL A 303 39.43 5.08 -6.23
C VAL A 303 39.73 4.85 -4.74
N SER A 304 39.10 3.85 -4.13
CA SER A 304 39.32 3.46 -2.73
C SER A 304 39.75 1.99 -2.63
N PRO A 305 41.05 1.66 -2.75
CA PRO A 305 41.52 0.30 -2.51
C PRO A 305 41.16 -0.10 -1.08
N PRO A 306 40.75 -1.37 -0.84
CA PRO A 306 40.22 -1.77 0.46
C PRO A 306 41.29 -1.64 1.54
N SER A 307 41.21 -0.58 2.34
CA SER A 307 41.96 -0.47 3.58
C SER A 307 41.42 -1.54 4.54
N HIS A 308 42.28 -2.50 4.89
CA HIS A 308 42.12 -3.57 5.88
C HIS A 308 40.71 -3.80 6.44
N LYS A 309 39.93 -4.66 5.76
CA LYS A 309 38.87 -5.41 6.46
C LYS A 309 39.53 -6.19 7.60
N ALA A 310 39.19 -5.85 8.84
CA ALA A 310 39.50 -6.65 10.00
C ALA A 310 38.98 -8.10 9.78
N PRO A 311 39.74 -9.13 10.18
CA PRO A 311 39.37 -10.52 9.89
C PRO A 311 38.03 -10.84 10.56
N GLN A 312 37.09 -11.39 9.79
CA GLN A 312 35.84 -11.92 10.33
C GLN A 312 36.14 -13.02 11.36
N PRO A 313 35.44 -13.06 12.50
CA PRO A 313 35.60 -14.15 13.44
C PRO A 313 35.10 -15.44 12.78
N SER A 314 36.02 -16.39 12.60
CA SER A 314 35.69 -17.75 12.20
C SER A 314 34.73 -18.35 13.21
N HIS A 315 33.46 -18.54 12.84
CA HIS A 315 32.57 -19.44 13.57
C HIS A 315 33.06 -20.88 13.37
N SER A 316 33.94 -21.30 14.27
CA SER A 316 34.26 -22.71 14.45
C SER A 316 33.06 -23.39 15.10
N ILE A 317 32.46 -24.31 14.35
CA ILE A 317 31.42 -25.22 14.83
C ILE A 317 32.00 -26.08 15.96
N ARG A 318 31.42 -25.97 17.16
CA ARG A 318 31.35 -27.04 18.15
C ARG A 318 30.07 -26.92 18.95
#